data_AF-A0AAW0CI20-F1
#
_entry.id   AF-A0AAW0CI20-F1
#
_cell.length_a   1.000
_cell.length_b   1.000
_cell.length_c   1.000
_cell.angle_alpha   90.00
_cell.angle_beta   90.00
_cell.angle_gamma   90.00
#
_symmetry.space_group_name_H-M   'P 1'
#
loop_
_entity.id
_entity.type
_entity.pdbx_description
1 polymer ?
#
loop_
_entity_poly.entity_id
_entity_poly.type
_entity_poly.pdbx_seq_one_letter_code
_entity_poly.pdbx_strand_id
1 'polypeptide(L)'
;MAQVWARVPNSPTQKPAAFFLLNPEAPAFVPRTLAAAAPARMVIIINPIFDGYPPAMQHLAHKIAHLPADDQVYLAWLDVARAAHPSEYNTLASQMISIGVLCAHHTQSISKAAGRLVSDLMGSRGEDLFGIQLRDEAVNLFMAHWNKNGPWQTEDNVHSNEYLTSRGVNIAAFLGSLFSYDFVSGPTLQQCLYELASDSRTPHPRRLMALDALVTQAGKAFVTWDGGESSFRMGQRLMKRTEDGRGLVWAMDERSGYVINHLFMTLNEWGVTV
;
A
#
# COMPACT_ATOMS: atom_id res chain seq x y z
N MET A 1 -35.21 13.06 -11.73
CA MET A 1 -36.04 11.85 -11.69
C MET A 1 -35.13 10.66 -11.51
N ALA A 2 -35.22 9.94 -10.38
CA ALA A 2 -34.48 8.68 -10.20
C ALA A 2 -35.24 7.55 -10.93
N GLN A 3 -34.54 6.80 -11.79
CA GLN A 3 -35.10 5.57 -12.36
C GLN A 3 -34.82 4.41 -11.41
N VAL A 4 -35.88 3.75 -10.93
CA VAL A 4 -35.79 2.55 -10.10
C VAL A 4 -35.88 1.34 -11.02
N TRP A 5 -34.80 0.55 -11.08
CA TRP A 5 -34.81 -0.75 -11.74
C TRP A 5 -35.05 -1.83 -10.68
N ALA A 6 -36.26 -2.40 -10.67
CA ALA A 6 -36.58 -3.55 -9.83
C ALA A 6 -36.28 -4.84 -10.60
N ARG A 7 -35.39 -5.68 -10.08
CA ARG A 7 -35.18 -7.03 -10.61
C ARG A 7 -36.30 -7.93 -10.07
N VAL A 8 -37.08 -8.52 -10.97
CA VAL A 8 -38.14 -9.49 -10.60
C VAL A 8 -37.46 -10.76 -10.04
N PRO A 9 -37.77 -11.19 -8.80
CA PRO A 9 -37.16 -12.38 -8.22
C PRO A 9 -37.71 -13.66 -8.84
N ASN A 10 -36.84 -14.63 -9.12
CA ASN A 10 -37.18 -15.93 -9.71
C ASN A 10 -37.64 -16.99 -8.68
N SER A 11 -37.98 -16.57 -7.45
CA SER A 11 -38.43 -17.49 -6.40
C SER A 11 -39.34 -16.79 -5.39
N PRO A 12 -40.42 -17.44 -4.91
CA PRO A 12 -41.35 -16.88 -3.94
C PRO A 12 -40.74 -16.65 -2.54
N THR A 13 -39.50 -17.07 -2.28
CA THR A 13 -38.80 -16.83 -1.01
C THR A 13 -37.78 -15.68 -1.05
N GLN A 14 -37.50 -15.09 -2.22
CA GLN A 14 -36.57 -13.97 -2.35
C GLN A 14 -37.27 -12.63 -2.12
N LYS A 15 -36.87 -11.92 -1.05
CA LYS A 15 -37.25 -10.49 -0.89
C LYS A 15 -36.47 -9.65 -1.91
N PRO A 16 -37.11 -8.70 -2.61
CA PRO A 16 -36.43 -7.86 -3.59
C PRO A 16 -35.34 -7.02 -2.91
N ALA A 17 -34.13 -7.06 -3.45
CA ALA A 17 -33.06 -6.13 -3.10
C ALA A 17 -33.26 -4.86 -3.95
N ALA A 18 -33.51 -3.73 -3.28
CA ALA A 18 -33.51 -2.42 -3.93
C ALA A 18 -32.06 -1.93 -4.00
N PHE A 19 -31.58 -1.65 -5.22
CA PHE A 19 -30.30 -0.97 -5.45
C PHE A 19 -30.58 0.51 -5.64
N PHE A 20 -29.91 1.37 -4.88
CA PHE A 20 -29.93 2.82 -5.08
C PHE A 20 -28.58 3.24 -5.64
N LEU A 21 -28.55 3.66 -6.91
CA LEU A 21 -27.44 4.42 -7.46
C LEU A 21 -27.63 5.87 -6.99
N LEU A 22 -26.77 6.34 -6.09
CA LEU A 22 -26.73 7.76 -5.72
C LEU A 22 -25.96 8.51 -6.80
N ASN A 23 -26.65 9.45 -7.45
CA ASN A 23 -26.07 10.39 -8.39
C ASN A 23 -25.22 11.42 -7.60
N PRO A 24 -23.91 11.57 -7.87
CA PRO A 24 -23.03 12.42 -7.06
C PRO A 24 -23.30 13.93 -7.16
N GLU A 25 -24.23 14.38 -8.01
CA GLU A 25 -24.51 15.82 -8.22
C GLU A 25 -25.84 16.34 -7.62
N ALA A 26 -26.50 15.60 -6.73
CA ALA A 26 -27.73 16.09 -6.08
C ALA A 26 -27.44 16.82 -4.76
N PRO A 27 -27.88 18.09 -4.56
CA PRO A 27 -27.73 18.78 -3.28
C PRO A 27 -28.60 18.12 -2.20
N ALA A 28 -27.99 17.89 -1.03
CA ALA A 28 -28.61 17.20 0.09
C ALA A 28 -29.78 18.00 0.67
N PHE A 29 -31.00 17.53 0.43
CA PHE A 29 -32.18 17.90 1.21
C PHE A 29 -32.87 16.62 1.66
N VAL A 30 -32.67 16.23 2.92
CA VAL A 30 -33.45 15.17 3.57
C VAL A 30 -34.15 15.79 4.79
N PRO A 31 -35.50 15.82 4.83
CA PRO A 31 -36.22 16.27 6.00
C PRO A 31 -36.11 15.25 7.13
N ARG A 32 -35.86 15.75 8.35
CA ARG A 32 -35.95 14.98 9.59
C ARG A 32 -37.40 14.55 9.85
N THR A 33 -37.77 13.33 9.47
CA THR A 33 -38.80 12.54 10.17
C THR A 33 -38.83 11.12 9.60
N LEU A 34 -38.31 10.16 10.37
CA LEU A 34 -38.92 8.86 10.70
C LEU A 34 -37.83 7.92 11.22
N ALA A 35 -37.69 7.94 12.54
CA ALA A 35 -37.14 6.82 13.29
C ALA A 35 -38.19 5.70 13.29
N ALA A 36 -37.87 4.56 12.67
CA ALA A 36 -38.47 3.28 12.97
C ALA A 36 -37.45 2.18 12.63
N ALA A 37 -37.21 1.31 13.60
CA ALA A 37 -36.14 0.33 13.62
C ALA A 37 -36.17 -0.65 12.44
N ALA A 38 -35.02 -0.77 11.77
CA ALA A 38 -34.62 -1.95 11.02
C ALA A 38 -33.18 -2.28 11.44
N PRO A 39 -32.79 -3.57 11.57
CA PRO A 39 -31.42 -3.92 11.90
C PRO A 39 -30.51 -3.30 10.85
N ALA A 40 -29.48 -2.58 11.31
CA ALA A 40 -28.48 -1.96 10.46
C ALA A 40 -27.88 -3.04 9.55
N ARG A 41 -28.39 -3.13 8.32
CA ARG A 41 -27.73 -3.86 7.26
C ARG A 41 -26.44 -3.10 7.02
N MET A 42 -25.34 -3.69 7.46
CA MET A 42 -23.99 -3.23 7.13
C MET A 42 -23.91 -3.13 5.61
N VAL A 43 -24.03 -1.90 5.10
CA VAL A 43 -23.73 -1.61 3.71
C VAL A 43 -22.23 -1.69 3.62
N ILE A 44 -21.72 -2.83 3.17
CA ILE A 44 -20.30 -2.97 2.80
C ILE A 44 -20.13 -2.05 1.61
N ILE A 45 -19.56 -0.86 1.84
CA ILE A 45 -19.04 -0.04 0.77
C ILE A 45 -17.81 -0.81 0.29
N ILE A 46 -17.97 -1.63 -0.74
CA ILE A 46 -16.86 -2.29 -1.42
C ILE A 46 -16.09 -1.18 -2.09
N ASN A 47 -14.99 -0.77 -1.47
CA ASN A 47 -14.02 0.08 -2.12
C ASN A 47 -13.55 -0.68 -3.38
N PRO A 48 -13.61 -0.12 -4.60
CA PRO A 48 -13.22 -0.81 -5.84
C PRO A 48 -11.78 -1.35 -5.81
N ILE A 49 -10.98 -0.89 -4.84
CA ILE A 49 -9.67 -1.42 -4.47
C ILE A 49 -9.70 -2.94 -4.15
N PHE A 50 -10.85 -3.50 -3.73
CA PHE A 50 -10.98 -4.90 -3.30
C PHE A 50 -11.43 -5.89 -4.38
N ASP A 51 -11.74 -5.43 -5.60
CA ASP A 51 -12.23 -6.30 -6.67
C ASP A 51 -11.15 -7.30 -7.10
N GLY A 52 -11.47 -8.60 -7.04
CA GLY A 52 -10.57 -9.71 -7.37
C GLY A 52 -10.00 -10.49 -6.18
N TYR A 53 -10.20 -10.04 -4.94
CA TYR A 53 -9.77 -10.76 -3.74
C TYR A 53 -10.84 -11.73 -3.20
N PRO A 54 -10.45 -12.86 -2.56
CA PRO A 54 -11.41 -13.76 -1.91
C PRO A 54 -12.27 -13.04 -0.85
N PRO A 55 -13.56 -13.36 -0.69
CA PRO A 55 -14.45 -12.67 0.25
C PRO A 55 -13.94 -12.61 1.70
N ALA A 56 -13.29 -13.67 2.18
CA ALA A 56 -12.68 -13.72 3.50
C ALA A 56 -11.59 -12.65 3.68
N MET A 57 -10.82 -12.40 2.63
CA MET A 57 -9.76 -11.42 2.61
C MET A 57 -10.30 -9.99 2.54
N GLN A 58 -11.36 -9.77 1.75
CA GLN A 58 -12.06 -8.49 1.71
C GLN A 58 -12.63 -8.14 3.09
N HIS A 59 -13.20 -9.13 3.79
CA HIS A 59 -13.71 -8.94 5.15
C HIS A 59 -12.60 -8.60 6.14
N LEU A 60 -11.47 -9.30 6.09
CA LEU A 60 -10.31 -9.02 6.95
C LEU A 60 -9.71 -7.63 6.65
N ALA A 61 -9.57 -7.26 5.38
CA ALA A 61 -9.11 -5.94 4.97
C ALA A 61 -10.05 -4.83 5.46
N HIS A 62 -11.37 -5.02 5.29
CA HIS A 62 -12.36 -4.11 5.83
C HIS A 62 -12.26 -4.00 7.36
N LYS A 63 -12.09 -5.13 8.06
CA LYS A 63 -11.92 -5.11 9.52
C LYS A 63 -10.70 -4.29 9.91
N ILE A 64 -9.53 -4.59 9.33
CA ILE A 64 -8.25 -3.93 9.63
C ILE A 64 -8.31 -2.43 9.32
N ALA A 65 -8.90 -2.02 8.19
CA ALA A 65 -9.02 -0.62 7.80
C ALA A 65 -9.70 0.27 8.87
N HIS A 66 -10.57 -0.31 9.70
CA HIS A 66 -11.32 0.41 10.73
C HIS A 66 -10.76 0.24 12.14
N LEU A 67 -9.62 -0.44 12.31
CA LEU A 67 -9.01 -0.61 13.62
C LEU A 67 -8.23 0.66 14.00
N PRO A 68 -8.51 1.26 15.17
CA PRO A 68 -7.92 2.56 15.55
C PRO A 68 -6.52 2.45 16.14
N ALA A 69 -6.00 1.25 16.40
CA ALA A 69 -4.75 1.05 17.13
C ALA A 69 -3.95 -0.16 16.62
N ASP A 70 -2.62 -0.04 16.63
CA ASP A 70 -1.66 -1.07 16.24
C ASP A 70 -1.92 -2.42 16.92
N ASP A 71 -2.26 -2.40 18.22
CA ASP A 71 -2.51 -3.63 18.98
C ASP A 71 -3.71 -4.41 18.44
N GLN A 72 -4.74 -3.71 17.94
CA GLN A 72 -5.91 -4.37 17.36
C GLN A 72 -5.58 -4.99 16.00
N VAL A 73 -4.74 -4.32 15.20
CA VAL A 73 -4.23 -4.87 13.93
C VAL A 73 -3.44 -6.14 14.19
N TYR A 74 -2.54 -6.12 15.17
CA TYR A 74 -1.80 -7.31 15.59
C TYR A 74 -2.70 -8.43 16.10
N LEU A 75 -3.68 -8.15 16.98
CA LEU A 75 -4.59 -9.17 17.49
C LEU A 75 -5.42 -9.82 16.38
N ALA A 76 -5.89 -9.03 15.40
CA ALA A 76 -6.59 -9.55 14.25
C ALA A 76 -5.73 -10.53 13.42
N TRP A 77 -4.43 -10.24 13.27
CA TRP A 77 -3.49 -11.13 12.60
C TRP A 77 -3.10 -12.34 13.44
N LEU A 78 -2.99 -12.20 14.76
CA LEU A 78 -2.67 -13.29 15.67
C LEU A 78 -3.75 -14.37 15.66
N ASP A 79 -5.02 -14.00 15.62
CA ASP A 79 -6.14 -14.95 15.52
C ASP A 79 -6.06 -15.78 14.24
N VAL A 80 -5.73 -15.14 13.10
CA VAL A 80 -5.55 -15.82 11.81
C VAL A 80 -4.32 -16.73 11.87
N ALA A 81 -3.20 -16.25 12.40
CA ALA A 81 -1.96 -17.01 12.49
C ALA A 81 -2.06 -18.23 13.41
N ARG A 82 -2.82 -18.13 14.51
CA ARG A 82 -3.07 -19.26 15.43
C ARG A 82 -3.97 -20.33 14.82
N ALA A 83 -4.88 -19.93 13.94
CA ALA A 83 -5.73 -20.87 13.21
C ALA A 83 -4.99 -21.54 12.04
N ALA A 84 -3.90 -20.94 11.55
CA ALA A 84 -3.15 -21.43 10.39
C ALA A 84 -2.19 -22.58 10.74
N HIS A 85 -2.14 -23.58 9.86
CA HIS A 85 -1.10 -24.62 9.89
C HIS A 85 0.22 -24.06 9.32
N PRO A 86 1.43 -24.51 9.73
CA PRO A 86 2.70 -24.04 9.16
C PRO A 86 2.80 -24.06 7.63
N SER A 87 2.17 -25.04 6.98
CA SER A 87 2.09 -25.14 5.52
C SER A 87 1.30 -24.00 4.86
N GLU A 88 0.57 -23.22 5.64
CA GLU A 88 -0.27 -22.10 5.19
C GLU A 88 0.40 -20.74 5.44
N TYR A 89 1.63 -20.69 5.97
CA TYR A 89 2.35 -19.44 6.19
C TYR A 89 2.61 -18.66 4.90
N ASN A 90 2.70 -19.34 3.76
CA ASN A 90 2.73 -18.68 2.44
C ASN A 90 1.44 -17.91 2.19
N THR A 91 0.29 -18.55 2.38
CA THR A 91 -1.01 -17.89 2.25
C THR A 91 -1.15 -16.72 3.22
N LEU A 92 -0.67 -16.87 4.47
CA LEU A 92 -0.70 -15.82 5.47
C LEU A 92 0.15 -14.61 5.05
N ALA A 93 1.37 -14.84 4.55
CA ALA A 93 2.25 -13.80 4.04
C ALA A 93 1.63 -13.07 2.83
N SER A 94 1.14 -13.81 1.83
CA SER A 94 0.42 -13.24 0.68
C SER A 94 -0.75 -12.36 1.11
N GLN A 95 -1.50 -12.82 2.12
CA GLN A 95 -2.64 -12.07 2.63
C GLN A 95 -2.23 -10.77 3.31
N MET A 96 -1.18 -10.83 4.11
CA MET A 96 -0.66 -9.68 4.81
C MET A 96 -0.09 -8.63 3.87
N ILE A 97 0.64 -9.06 2.83
CA ILE A 97 1.15 -8.17 1.78
C ILE A 97 0.00 -7.48 1.08
N SER A 98 -0.98 -8.25 0.63
CA SER A 98 -2.12 -7.70 -0.09
C SER A 98 -2.87 -6.68 0.77
N ILE A 99 -3.18 -6.99 2.04
CA ILE A 99 -3.86 -6.03 2.92
C ILE A 99 -2.95 -4.82 3.20
N GLY A 100 -1.64 -5.03 3.38
CA GLY A 100 -0.65 -3.95 3.55
C GLY A 100 -0.60 -2.97 2.38
N VAL A 101 -0.76 -3.49 1.15
CA VAL A 101 -0.81 -2.69 -0.08
C VAL A 101 -2.17 -2.00 -0.27
N LEU A 102 -3.27 -2.65 0.13
CA LEU A 102 -4.62 -2.09 -0.02
C LEU A 102 -4.92 -1.03 1.05
N CYS A 103 -4.41 -1.23 2.26
CA CYS A 103 -4.60 -0.36 3.42
C CYS A 103 -3.36 0.49 3.68
N ALA A 104 -2.97 1.35 2.73
CA ALA A 104 -1.74 2.14 2.78
C ALA A 104 -1.54 2.96 4.08
N HIS A 105 -2.64 3.40 4.70
CA HIS A 105 -2.59 4.13 5.98
C HIS A 105 -2.25 3.24 7.19
N HIS A 106 -2.40 1.91 7.07
CA HIS A 106 -2.06 0.93 8.09
C HIS A 106 -0.78 0.16 7.79
N THR A 107 -0.05 0.53 6.74
CA THR A 107 1.17 -0.16 6.31
C THR A 107 2.16 -0.37 7.46
N GLN A 108 2.44 0.66 8.28
CA GLN A 108 3.32 0.54 9.45
C GLN A 108 2.78 -0.41 10.52
N SER A 109 1.49 -0.27 10.86
CA SER A 109 0.83 -1.13 11.85
C SER A 109 0.84 -2.60 11.42
N ILE A 110 0.69 -2.87 10.12
CA ILE A 110 0.74 -4.22 9.55
C ILE A 110 2.17 -4.79 9.60
N SER A 111 3.19 -4.02 9.19
CA SER A 111 4.59 -4.49 9.29
C SER A 111 5.02 -4.71 10.74
N LYS A 112 4.58 -3.85 11.67
CA LYS A 112 4.77 -4.03 13.11
C LYS A 112 4.11 -5.30 13.62
N ALA A 113 2.86 -5.54 13.21
CA ALA A 113 2.15 -6.77 13.54
C ALA A 113 2.89 -8.00 13.01
N ALA A 114 3.43 -7.94 11.79
CA ALA A 114 4.26 -8.99 11.22
C ALA A 114 5.48 -9.31 12.11
N GLY A 115 6.22 -8.28 12.54
CA GLY A 115 7.39 -8.45 13.41
C GLY A 115 7.05 -9.12 14.74
N ARG A 116 5.92 -8.73 15.34
CA ARG A 116 5.40 -9.38 16.56
C ARG A 116 5.00 -10.83 16.31
N LEU A 117 4.32 -11.11 15.20
CA LEU A 117 3.94 -12.47 14.83
C LEU A 117 5.15 -13.37 14.63
N VAL A 118 6.20 -12.88 13.96
CA VAL A 118 7.47 -13.62 13.85
C VAL A 118 7.98 -13.98 15.24
N SER A 119 8.08 -13.01 16.15
CA SER A 119 8.54 -13.25 17.52
C SER A 119 7.69 -14.31 18.25
N ASP A 120 6.36 -14.23 18.15
CA ASP A 120 5.44 -15.13 18.85
C ASP A 120 5.37 -16.53 18.24
N LEU A 121 5.47 -16.63 16.91
CA LEU A 121 5.48 -17.91 16.19
C LEU A 121 6.85 -18.61 16.36
N MET A 122 7.95 -17.86 16.29
CA MET A 122 9.32 -18.37 16.46
C MET A 122 9.57 -18.96 17.85
N GLY A 123 8.98 -18.37 18.89
CA GLY A 123 9.06 -18.90 20.27
C GLY A 123 8.53 -20.32 20.45
N SER A 124 7.84 -20.87 19.43
CA SER A 124 7.27 -22.22 19.47
C SER A 124 7.83 -23.22 18.44
N ARG A 125 8.50 -22.77 17.35
CA ARG A 125 8.72 -23.62 16.15
C ARG A 125 10.07 -23.51 15.43
N GLY A 126 11.02 -22.69 15.91
CA GLY A 126 12.44 -22.80 15.53
C GLY A 126 12.89 -22.30 14.15
N GLU A 127 11.98 -21.98 13.22
CA GLU A 127 12.35 -21.41 11.90
C GLU A 127 11.45 -20.22 11.53
N ASP A 128 12.06 -19.12 11.09
CA ASP A 128 11.35 -17.92 10.60
C ASP A 128 10.83 -18.11 9.15
N LEU A 129 10.06 -19.17 8.93
CA LEU A 129 9.50 -19.46 7.61
C LEU A 129 8.54 -18.36 7.16
N PHE A 130 7.75 -17.82 8.10
CA PHE A 130 6.81 -16.74 7.82
C PHE A 130 7.51 -15.44 7.43
N GLY A 131 8.52 -15.00 8.19
CA GLY A 131 9.24 -13.76 7.90
C GLY A 131 10.05 -13.83 6.60
N ILE A 132 10.69 -14.97 6.33
CA ILE A 132 11.37 -15.25 5.05
C ILE A 132 10.38 -15.13 3.89
N GLN A 133 9.22 -15.79 4.00
CA GLN A 133 8.22 -15.78 2.95
C GLN A 133 7.60 -14.39 2.74
N LEU A 134 7.29 -13.68 3.82
CA LEU A 134 6.78 -12.31 3.77
C LEU A 134 7.76 -11.38 3.05
N ARG A 135 9.05 -11.47 3.38
CA ARG A 135 10.10 -10.71 2.71
C ARG A 135 10.17 -11.05 1.23
N ASP A 136 10.33 -12.33 0.89
CA ASP A 136 10.60 -12.77 -0.48
C ASP A 136 9.42 -12.43 -1.39
N GLU A 137 8.19 -12.63 -0.92
CA GLU A 137 6.99 -12.32 -1.69
C GLU A 137 6.77 -10.80 -1.84
N ALA A 138 7.05 -9.99 -0.81
CA ALA A 138 6.95 -8.54 -0.92
C ALA A 138 7.98 -7.97 -1.92
N VAL A 139 9.22 -8.46 -1.87
CA VAL A 139 10.29 -8.07 -2.80
C VAL A 139 9.96 -8.52 -4.23
N ASN A 140 9.50 -9.77 -4.40
CA ASN A 140 9.09 -10.28 -5.71
C ASN A 140 7.92 -9.48 -6.30
N LEU A 141 6.92 -9.13 -5.48
CA LEU A 141 5.81 -8.28 -5.88
C LEU A 141 6.31 -6.89 -6.32
N PHE A 142 7.21 -6.28 -5.55
CA PHE A 142 7.81 -4.99 -5.90
C PHE A 142 8.57 -5.04 -7.22
N MET A 143 9.49 -6.00 -7.38
CA MET A 143 10.31 -6.13 -8.58
C MET A 143 9.47 -6.48 -9.81
N ALA A 144 8.49 -7.37 -9.66
CA ALA A 144 7.53 -7.69 -10.73
C ALA A 144 6.69 -6.47 -11.12
N HIS A 145 6.31 -5.65 -10.14
CA HIS A 145 5.54 -4.45 -10.39
C HIS A 145 6.34 -3.39 -11.13
N TRP A 146 7.58 -3.11 -10.71
CA TRP A 146 8.37 -1.97 -11.18
C TRP A 146 9.38 -2.27 -12.29
N ASN A 147 9.51 -3.54 -12.71
CA ASN A 147 10.37 -3.88 -13.84
C ASN A 147 9.98 -3.13 -15.13
N LYS A 148 10.88 -3.14 -16.12
CA LYS A 148 10.69 -2.44 -17.40
C LYS A 148 9.38 -2.75 -18.14
N ASN A 149 8.76 -3.92 -17.94
CA ASN A 149 7.51 -4.32 -18.60
C ASN A 149 6.36 -4.53 -17.57
N GLY A 150 6.48 -3.90 -16.40
CA GLY A 150 5.62 -4.18 -15.27
C GLY A 150 4.25 -3.52 -15.39
N PRO A 151 3.29 -3.94 -14.55
CA PRO A 151 1.94 -3.36 -14.48
C PRO A 151 1.90 -1.82 -14.30
N TRP A 152 2.96 -1.21 -13.75
CA TRP A 152 3.01 0.24 -13.57
C TRP A 152 2.73 1.04 -14.85
N GLN A 153 3.14 0.51 -16.02
CA GLN A 153 2.94 1.16 -17.31
C GLN A 153 1.47 1.22 -17.74
N THR A 154 0.67 0.23 -17.34
CA THR A 154 -0.76 0.20 -17.72
C THR A 154 -1.60 1.01 -16.74
N GLU A 155 -1.21 1.08 -15.47
CA GLU A 155 -1.84 1.97 -14.49
C GLU A 155 -1.79 3.43 -14.95
N ASP A 156 -0.75 3.82 -15.71
CA ASP A 156 -0.57 5.20 -16.22
C ASP A 156 -1.69 5.64 -17.16
N ASN A 157 -2.35 4.70 -17.82
CA ASN A 157 -3.39 4.98 -18.80
C ASN A 157 -4.80 5.10 -18.18
N VAL A 158 -4.99 4.73 -16.90
CA VAL A 158 -6.34 4.51 -16.34
C VAL A 158 -6.74 5.58 -15.31
N HIS A 159 -5.81 6.18 -14.57
CA HIS A 159 -6.15 7.16 -13.52
C HIS A 159 -5.18 8.34 -13.48
N SER A 160 -5.67 9.50 -13.93
CA SER A 160 -5.01 10.79 -13.69
C SER A 160 -5.32 11.25 -12.26
N ASN A 161 -4.28 11.37 -11.43
CA ASN A 161 -4.11 12.33 -10.33
C ASN A 161 -3.98 11.88 -8.86
N GLU A 162 -4.32 10.68 -8.42
CA GLU A 162 -4.31 10.43 -6.96
C GLU A 162 -3.06 9.71 -6.45
N TYR A 163 -2.34 10.38 -5.52
CA TYR A 163 -1.10 9.86 -4.88
C TYR A 163 -1.35 8.60 -4.06
N LEU A 164 -2.55 8.49 -3.48
CA LEU A 164 -2.92 7.47 -2.50
C LEU A 164 -3.66 6.26 -3.10
N THR A 165 -3.94 6.28 -4.40
CA THR A 165 -4.66 5.19 -5.08
C THR A 165 -3.76 4.35 -5.98
N SER A 166 -2.51 4.76 -6.22
CA SER A 166 -1.57 3.96 -7.02
C SER A 166 -1.13 2.73 -6.23
N ARG A 167 -1.47 1.55 -6.76
CA ARG A 167 -1.03 0.27 -6.21
C ARG A 167 0.49 0.18 -6.16
N GLY A 168 1.19 0.63 -7.21
CA GLY A 168 2.66 0.65 -7.22
C GLY A 168 3.27 1.45 -6.06
N VAL A 169 2.71 2.64 -5.78
CA VAL A 169 3.17 3.49 -4.66
C VAL A 169 2.92 2.79 -3.33
N ASN A 170 1.77 2.14 -3.16
CA ASN A 170 1.46 1.38 -1.94
C ASN A 170 2.35 0.15 -1.77
N ILE A 171 2.74 -0.54 -2.85
CA ILE A 171 3.73 -1.63 -2.81
C ILE A 171 5.08 -1.10 -2.30
N ALA A 172 5.52 0.05 -2.80
CA ALA A 172 6.77 0.68 -2.36
C ALA A 172 6.72 1.14 -0.90
N ALA A 173 5.60 1.74 -0.48
CA ALA A 173 5.33 2.11 0.91
C ALA A 173 5.41 0.88 1.84
N PHE A 174 4.74 -0.22 1.46
CA PHE A 174 4.73 -1.45 2.25
C PHE A 174 6.12 -2.07 2.38
N LEU A 175 6.89 -2.09 1.29
CA LEU A 175 8.27 -2.57 1.32
C LEU A 175 9.18 -1.72 2.21
N GLY A 176 9.06 -0.38 2.14
CA GLY A 176 9.78 0.53 3.03
C GLY A 176 9.44 0.29 4.50
N SER A 177 8.17 0.09 4.80
CA SER A 177 7.72 -0.26 6.15
C SER A 177 8.28 -1.61 6.61
N LEU A 178 8.28 -2.66 5.78
CA LEU A 178 8.91 -3.94 6.12
C LEU A 178 10.42 -3.79 6.40
N PHE A 179 11.11 -2.92 5.66
CA PHE A 179 12.51 -2.58 5.94
C PHE A 179 12.68 -1.94 7.33
N SER A 180 11.78 -1.05 7.74
CA SER A 180 11.84 -0.42 9.08
C SER A 180 11.66 -1.41 10.25
N TYR A 181 11.16 -2.61 9.98
CA TYR A 181 11.01 -3.72 10.93
C TYR A 181 11.95 -4.89 10.61
N ASP A 182 13.09 -4.64 9.95
CA ASP A 182 14.16 -5.59 9.67
C ASP A 182 13.79 -6.83 8.83
N PHE A 183 12.64 -6.83 8.15
CA PHE A 183 12.28 -7.91 7.22
C PHE A 183 13.08 -7.85 5.92
N VAL A 184 13.32 -6.64 5.41
CA VAL A 184 14.03 -6.42 4.16
C VAL A 184 15.47 -6.07 4.48
N SER A 185 16.42 -6.80 3.89
CA SER A 185 17.82 -6.43 4.02
C SER A 185 18.07 -5.15 3.24
N GLY A 186 19.01 -4.35 3.70
CA GLY A 186 19.30 -3.15 2.97
C GLY A 186 19.89 -3.34 1.57
N PRO A 187 20.80 -4.30 1.29
CA PRO A 187 21.20 -4.58 -0.09
C PRO A 187 20.00 -4.83 -1.02
N THR A 188 18.96 -5.49 -0.51
CA THR A 188 17.68 -5.64 -1.21
C THR A 188 16.95 -4.31 -1.41
N LEU A 189 16.92 -3.45 -0.38
CA LEU A 189 16.36 -2.10 -0.49
C LEU A 189 17.08 -1.25 -1.55
N GLN A 190 18.42 -1.32 -1.60
CA GLN A 190 19.23 -0.63 -2.61
C GLN A 190 18.92 -1.09 -4.02
N GLN A 191 18.72 -2.40 -4.21
CA GLN A 191 18.26 -2.93 -5.49
C GLN A 191 16.88 -2.36 -5.89
N CYS A 192 15.97 -2.24 -4.93
CA CYS A 192 14.64 -1.67 -5.17
C CYS A 192 14.70 -0.17 -5.52
N LEU A 193 15.55 0.61 -4.83
CA LEU A 193 15.83 2.01 -5.17
C LEU A 193 16.42 2.14 -6.57
N TYR A 194 17.37 1.26 -6.91
CA TYR A 194 17.95 1.23 -8.25
C TYR A 194 16.89 0.94 -9.30
N GLU A 195 16.00 -0.02 -9.08
CA GLU A 195 14.92 -0.34 -10.03
C GLU A 195 14.05 0.90 -10.31
N LEU A 196 13.65 1.64 -9.26
CA LEU A 196 12.87 2.88 -9.41
C LEU A 196 13.65 3.99 -10.13
N ALA A 197 14.94 4.15 -9.83
CA ALA A 197 15.81 5.21 -10.34
C ALA A 197 16.66 4.82 -11.56
N SER A 198 16.44 3.62 -12.14
CA SER A 198 17.30 3.02 -13.17
C SER A 198 17.18 3.74 -14.51
N ASP A 199 15.96 4.14 -14.90
CA ASP A 199 15.70 4.75 -16.20
C ASP A 199 15.65 6.29 -16.12
N SER A 200 16.82 6.90 -15.97
CA SER A 200 16.95 8.37 -16.04
C SER A 200 16.64 8.95 -17.43
N ARG A 201 16.37 8.12 -18.45
CA ARG A 201 15.96 8.56 -19.79
C ARG A 201 14.44 8.65 -19.90
N THR A 202 13.71 7.90 -19.07
CA THR A 202 12.25 8.01 -18.93
C THR A 202 11.88 8.27 -17.46
N PRO A 203 12.22 9.45 -16.90
CA PRO A 203 11.72 9.82 -15.58
C PRO A 203 10.20 9.73 -15.58
N HIS A 204 9.64 9.17 -14.51
CA HIS A 204 8.21 8.93 -14.41
C HIS A 204 7.66 9.39 -13.05
N PRO A 205 6.59 10.19 -12.97
CA PRO A 205 6.12 10.77 -11.71
C PRO A 205 5.79 9.71 -10.67
N ARG A 206 5.21 8.57 -11.08
CA ARG A 206 4.89 7.49 -10.13
C ARG A 206 6.10 6.76 -9.59
N ARG A 207 7.19 6.65 -10.36
CA ARG A 207 8.45 6.08 -9.86
C ARG A 207 9.06 6.99 -8.80
N LEU A 208 8.99 8.29 -9.01
CA LEU A 208 9.39 9.30 -8.03
C LEU A 208 8.53 9.22 -6.75
N MET A 209 7.21 9.11 -6.90
CA MET A 209 6.30 8.94 -5.75
C MET A 209 6.53 7.62 -5.00
N ALA A 210 6.81 6.53 -5.71
CA ALA A 210 7.15 5.24 -5.12
C ALA A 210 8.48 5.31 -4.36
N LEU A 211 9.45 6.04 -4.89
CA LEU A 211 10.74 6.29 -4.22
C LEU A 211 10.53 7.09 -2.93
N ASP A 212 9.76 8.16 -2.99
CA ASP A 212 9.36 8.96 -1.83
C ASP A 212 8.62 8.12 -0.77
N ALA A 213 7.65 7.31 -1.18
CA ALA A 213 6.90 6.44 -0.27
C ALA A 213 7.80 5.37 0.38
N LEU A 214 8.68 4.73 -0.39
CA LEU A 214 9.62 3.73 0.13
C LEU A 214 10.57 4.33 1.17
N VAL A 215 11.16 5.49 0.88
CA VAL A 215 12.09 6.17 1.79
C VAL A 215 11.37 6.65 3.04
N THR A 216 10.22 7.30 2.88
CA THR A 216 9.42 7.83 4.00
C THR A 216 8.99 6.71 4.95
N GLN A 217 8.54 5.57 4.41
CA GLN A 217 8.11 4.44 5.23
C GLN A 217 9.27 3.64 5.83
N ALA A 218 10.43 3.61 5.18
CA ALA A 218 11.66 3.09 5.78
C ALA A 218 12.10 3.91 7.00
N GLY A 219 11.73 5.20 7.05
CA GLY A 219 12.00 6.07 8.20
C GLY A 219 13.49 6.20 8.49
N LYS A 220 13.83 6.41 9.76
CA LYS A 220 15.24 6.54 10.20
C LYS A 220 16.08 5.29 9.96
N ALA A 221 15.47 4.11 9.83
CA ALA A 221 16.21 2.90 9.50
C ALA A 221 16.96 3.04 8.16
N PHE A 222 16.42 3.87 7.25
CA PHE A 222 16.99 4.13 5.94
C PHE A 222 18.41 4.71 6.00
N VAL A 223 18.68 5.57 6.99
CA VAL A 223 19.97 6.26 7.13
C VAL A 223 20.96 5.50 8.00
N THR A 224 20.46 4.65 8.91
CA THR A 224 21.31 3.91 9.85
C THR A 224 21.98 2.67 9.24
N TRP A 225 21.37 2.07 8.21
CA TRP A 225 21.92 0.91 7.54
C TRP A 225 22.86 1.36 6.40
N ASP A 226 24.14 1.65 6.67
CA ASP A 226 25.20 2.04 5.70
C ASP A 226 24.71 2.94 4.53
N GLY A 227 23.66 3.71 4.82
CA GLY A 227 22.64 4.10 3.84
C GLY A 227 22.93 5.47 3.29
N GLY A 228 23.90 6.17 3.90
CA GLY A 228 24.40 7.44 3.46
C GLY A 228 24.88 7.39 2.01
N GLU A 229 25.61 6.34 1.61
CA GLU A 229 26.08 6.23 0.22
C GLU A 229 24.92 5.97 -0.76
N SER A 230 23.98 5.08 -0.41
CA SER A 230 22.80 4.80 -1.25
C SER A 230 21.88 6.01 -1.38
N SER A 231 21.63 6.72 -0.27
CA SER A 231 20.86 7.95 -0.20
C SER A 231 21.51 9.06 -1.03
N PHE A 232 22.82 9.21 -0.90
CA PHE A 232 23.61 10.18 -1.66
C PHE A 232 23.56 9.88 -3.17
N ARG A 233 23.82 8.63 -3.59
CA ARG A 233 23.76 8.22 -5.01
C ARG A 233 22.36 8.40 -5.59
N MET A 234 21.32 8.08 -4.82
CA MET A 234 19.93 8.33 -5.20
C MET A 234 19.67 9.83 -5.38
N GLY A 235 20.09 10.65 -4.41
CA GLY A 235 20.01 12.09 -4.45
C GLY A 235 20.69 12.71 -5.66
N GLN A 236 21.92 12.27 -5.97
CA GLN A 236 22.64 12.68 -7.19
C GLN A 236 21.85 12.38 -8.48
N ARG A 237 21.14 11.25 -8.54
CA ARG A 237 20.29 10.92 -9.69
C ARG A 237 19.08 11.84 -9.81
N LEU A 238 18.45 12.19 -8.69
CA LEU A 238 17.30 13.11 -8.66
C LEU A 238 17.72 14.56 -8.99
N MET A 239 18.94 14.94 -8.61
CA MET A 239 19.53 16.24 -8.92
C MET A 239 20.10 16.34 -10.35
N LYS A 240 20.02 15.28 -11.16
CA LYS A 240 20.49 15.31 -12.54
C LYS A 240 19.75 16.42 -13.30
N ARG A 241 20.49 17.34 -13.91
CA ARG A 241 19.94 18.44 -14.72
C ARG A 241 19.61 18.00 -16.14
N THR A 242 18.66 18.69 -16.74
CA THR A 242 18.37 18.63 -18.19
C THR A 242 19.59 19.07 -19.01
N GLU A 243 19.66 18.69 -20.29
CA GLU A 243 20.79 19.04 -21.17
C GLU A 243 20.99 20.56 -21.32
N ASP A 244 19.90 21.33 -21.26
CA ASP A 244 19.92 22.79 -21.29
C ASP A 244 20.22 23.44 -19.93
N GLY A 245 20.37 22.64 -18.87
CA GLY A 245 20.69 23.07 -17.50
C GLY A 245 19.58 23.80 -16.75
N ARG A 246 18.39 23.97 -17.34
CA ARG A 246 17.31 24.83 -16.80
C ARG A 246 16.46 24.17 -15.72
N GLY A 247 16.51 22.85 -15.59
CA GLY A 247 15.70 22.12 -14.61
C GLY A 247 16.31 20.77 -14.22
N LEU A 248 15.65 20.08 -13.31
CA LEU A 248 15.97 18.69 -12.95
C LEU A 248 15.23 17.74 -13.88
N VAL A 249 15.88 16.66 -14.31
CA VAL A 249 15.28 15.61 -15.14
C VAL A 249 14.04 15.01 -14.48
N TRP A 250 14.05 14.90 -13.14
CA TRP A 250 12.94 14.35 -12.37
C TRP A 250 11.87 15.37 -11.96
N ALA A 251 12.12 16.68 -12.13
CA ALA A 251 11.13 17.73 -11.88
C ALA A 251 10.34 18.01 -13.18
N MET A 252 9.55 17.02 -13.59
CA MET A 252 8.76 17.04 -14.83
C MET A 252 7.62 18.06 -14.79
N ASP A 253 7.13 18.35 -13.59
CA ASP A 253 6.04 19.28 -13.29
C ASP A 253 6.18 19.82 -11.85
N GLU A 254 5.28 20.71 -11.44
CA GLU A 254 5.31 21.31 -10.09
C GLU A 254 5.17 20.24 -8.99
N ARG A 255 4.36 19.21 -9.24
CA ARG A 255 4.09 18.13 -8.28
C ARG A 255 5.33 17.28 -8.02
N SER A 256 6.03 16.86 -9.06
CA SER A 256 7.30 16.13 -8.95
C SER A 256 8.38 16.99 -8.29
N GLY A 257 8.37 18.31 -8.52
CA GLY A 257 9.16 19.26 -7.74
C GLY A 257 8.88 19.20 -6.24
N TYR A 258 7.60 19.21 -5.83
CA TYR A 258 7.22 19.05 -4.42
C TYR A 258 7.67 17.71 -3.81
N VAL A 259 7.54 16.61 -4.56
CA VAL A 259 7.97 15.28 -4.09
C VAL A 259 9.49 15.22 -3.90
N ILE A 260 10.27 15.78 -4.83
CA ILE A 260 11.74 15.87 -4.67
C ILE A 260 12.10 16.69 -3.43
N ASN A 261 11.44 17.83 -3.22
CA ASN A 261 11.70 18.67 -2.06
C ASN A 261 11.33 17.95 -0.75
N HIS A 262 10.17 17.29 -0.70
CA HIS A 262 9.75 16.49 0.45
C HIS A 262 10.78 15.42 0.81
N LEU A 263 11.28 14.69 -0.20
CA LEU A 263 12.31 13.67 -0.01
C LEU A 263 13.60 14.26 0.57
N PHE A 264 14.09 15.38 0.02
CA PHE A 264 15.32 16.01 0.51
C PHE A 264 15.16 16.60 1.91
N MET A 265 14.01 17.21 2.22
CA MET A 265 13.70 17.66 3.58
C MET A 265 13.70 16.48 4.56
N THR A 266 13.05 15.38 4.20
CA THR A 266 12.99 14.16 5.01
C THR A 266 14.38 13.59 5.29
N LEU A 267 15.23 13.48 4.26
CA LEU A 267 16.61 12.99 4.41
C LEU A 267 17.46 13.95 5.27
N ASN A 268 17.30 15.26 5.09
CA ASN A 268 18.01 16.26 5.87
C ASN A 268 17.61 16.25 7.36
N GLU A 269 16.32 16.05 7.66
CA GLU A 269 15.83 15.84 9.04
C GLU A 269 16.45 14.61 9.71
N TRP A 270 16.89 13.63 8.93
CA TRP A 270 17.59 12.44 9.40
C TRP A 270 19.12 12.57 9.36
N GLY A 271 19.63 13.77 9.04
CA GLY A 271 21.06 14.08 9.04
C GLY A 271 21.80 13.71 7.75
N VAL A 272 21.09 13.40 6.67
CA VAL A 272 21.68 13.15 5.35
C VAL A 272 21.64 14.42 4.52
N THR A 273 22.81 15.01 4.27
CA THR A 273 22.96 16.12 3.31
C THR A 273 23.15 15.54 1.91
N VAL A 274 22.18 15.77 1.04
CA VAL A 274 22.17 15.35 -0.37
C VAL A 274 22.77 16.41 -1.27
#